data_AF-A0A7C7PK48-F1
#
_entry.id   AF-A0A7C7PK48-F1
#
_cell.length_a   1.000
_cell.length_b   1.000
_cell.length_c   1.000
_cell.angle_alpha   90.00
_cell.angle_beta   90.00
_cell.angle_gamma   90.00
#
_symmetry.space_group_name_H-M   'P 1'
#
loop_
_entity.id
_entity.type
_entity.pdbx_description
1 polymer ?
#
loop_
_entity_poly.entity_id
_entity_poly.type
_entity_poly.pdbx_seq_one_letter_code
_entity_poly.pdbx_strand_id
1 'polypeptide(L)'
;MKEGNVPRGGKEITDLSGLPREVVAELERLERVGTYTVSKVRDTYYVAYLKDVEPPRIKPFSEVKEEIRDILMKERRKEVLEERAREVADKLRKGEWVGMKPLSFDSSSLDEFIKLFGIGGEESIRLVFSKDKVFGPYRTPGGFAVVYIEKRTLEGVSVEEEELREAKERALVEAFIDKVVRASEININEDYLR
;
A
#
# COMPACT_ATOMS: atom_id res chain seq x y z
N MET A 1 -2.65 26.40 40.47
CA MET A 1 -2.39 25.17 39.71
C MET A 1 -0.89 25.02 39.58
N LYS A 2 -0.32 23.86 39.90
CA LYS A 2 1.14 23.65 40.00
C LYS A 2 1.72 23.44 38.60
N GLU A 3 2.76 24.20 38.24
CA GLU A 3 3.62 23.96 37.08
C GLU A 3 4.20 22.53 37.19
N GLY A 4 3.84 21.67 36.25
CA GLY A 4 4.26 20.27 36.22
C GLY A 4 5.52 20.12 35.38
N ASN A 5 6.59 19.63 35.99
CA ASN A 5 7.81 19.25 35.27
C ASN A 5 7.52 18.25 34.14
N VAL A 6 8.16 18.44 32.99
CA VAL A 6 8.10 17.53 31.83
C VAL A 6 8.52 16.12 32.30
N PRO A 7 7.70 15.07 32.06
CA PRO A 7 8.06 13.70 32.42
C PRO A 7 9.35 13.28 31.69
N ARG A 8 10.33 12.78 32.45
CA ARG A 8 11.57 12.22 31.86
C ARG A 8 11.21 10.93 31.11
N GLY A 9 11.35 10.94 29.78
CA GLY A 9 11.11 9.77 28.91
C GLY A 9 10.19 9.99 27.70
N GLY A 10 9.63 11.18 27.52
CA GLY A 10 8.81 11.50 26.35
C GLY A 10 9.63 11.68 25.06
N LYS A 11 9.01 11.41 23.90
CA LYS A 11 9.54 11.73 22.57
C LYS A 11 8.87 13.00 22.06
N GLU A 12 9.65 13.94 21.54
CA GLU A 12 9.10 15.12 20.86
C GLU A 12 8.51 14.69 19.51
N ILE A 13 7.25 15.07 19.27
CA ILE A 13 6.49 14.73 18.07
C ILE A 13 5.95 16.04 17.49
N THR A 14 6.35 16.36 16.27
CA THR A 14 5.87 17.52 15.51
C THR A 14 4.85 17.12 14.42
N ASP A 15 4.82 15.84 14.05
CA ASP A 15 3.88 15.28 13.08
C ASP A 15 2.83 14.41 13.80
N LEU A 16 1.57 14.86 13.76
CA LEU A 16 0.44 14.20 14.41
C LEU A 16 -0.17 13.06 13.56
N SER A 17 0.28 12.87 12.32
CA SER A 17 -0.31 11.91 11.37
C SER A 17 -0.20 10.44 11.80
N GLY A 18 0.75 10.12 12.69
CA GLY A 18 0.95 8.78 13.24
C GLY A 18 0.19 8.49 14.55
N LEU A 19 -0.60 9.42 15.07
CA LEU A 19 -1.32 9.27 16.35
C LEU A 19 -2.79 8.84 16.15
N PRO A 20 -3.38 8.10 17.10
CA PRO A 20 -4.81 7.79 17.07
C PRO A 20 -5.65 9.07 17.06
N ARG A 21 -6.75 9.06 16.30
CA ARG A 21 -7.61 10.24 16.09
C ARG A 21 -8.13 10.86 17.39
N GLU A 22 -8.40 10.03 18.40
CA GLU A 22 -8.84 10.46 19.73
C GLU A 22 -7.77 11.26 20.47
N VAL A 23 -6.50 10.89 20.30
CA VAL A 23 -5.37 11.62 20.88
C VAL A 23 -5.20 12.96 20.17
N VAL A 24 -5.31 12.98 18.83
CA VAL A 24 -5.22 14.20 18.03
C VAL A 24 -6.32 15.19 18.41
N ALA A 25 -7.56 14.74 18.57
CA ALA A 25 -8.68 15.60 18.98
C ALA A 25 -8.48 16.20 20.38
N GLU A 26 -7.88 15.46 21.32
CA GLU A 26 -7.51 16.01 22.64
C GLU A 26 -6.34 17.00 22.57
N LEU A 27 -5.39 16.78 21.67
CA LEU A 27 -4.26 17.68 21.44
C LEU A 27 -4.68 19.00 20.78
N GLU A 28 -5.58 18.96 19.80
CA GLU A 28 -6.11 20.15 19.12
C GLU A 28 -6.93 21.05 20.07
N ARG A 29 -7.49 20.49 21.14
CA ARG A 29 -8.15 21.25 22.21
C ARG A 29 -7.18 21.96 23.15
N LEU A 30 -5.89 21.65 23.11
CA LEU A 30 -4.89 22.32 23.94
C LEU A 30 -4.53 23.68 23.34
N GLU A 31 -5.12 24.74 23.87
CA GLU A 31 -4.85 26.11 23.44
C GLU A 31 -3.66 26.76 24.19
N ARG A 32 -3.22 26.17 25.30
CA ARG A 32 -2.23 26.79 26.21
C ARG A 32 -0.95 25.98 26.28
N VAL A 33 0.15 26.60 25.83
CA VAL A 33 1.51 26.08 26.01
C VAL A 33 1.79 25.85 27.50
N GLY A 34 2.46 24.75 27.82
CA GLY A 34 2.78 24.35 29.20
C GLY A 34 1.71 23.49 29.87
N THR A 35 0.64 23.12 29.16
CA THR A 35 -0.39 22.22 29.68
C THR A 35 -0.16 20.78 29.21
N TYR A 36 -0.65 19.84 30.00
CA TYR A 36 -0.65 18.41 29.66
C TYR A 36 -2.09 17.92 29.49
N THR A 37 -2.28 16.97 28.58
CA THR A 37 -3.51 16.19 28.46
C THR A 37 -3.21 14.71 28.64
N VAL A 38 -4.19 13.96 29.10
CA VAL A 38 -4.13 12.51 29.21
C VAL A 38 -5.31 11.92 28.47
N SER A 39 -5.04 11.11 27.46
CA SER A 39 -6.06 10.41 26.69
C SER A 39 -5.86 8.90 26.79
N LYS A 40 -6.96 8.16 26.93
CA LYS A 40 -6.94 6.70 26.95
C LYS A 40 -7.49 6.21 25.62
N VAL A 41 -6.69 5.42 24.90
CA VAL A 41 -7.12 4.73 23.68
C VAL A 41 -6.97 3.24 23.93
N ARG A 42 -8.11 2.53 23.96
CA ARG A 42 -8.18 1.11 24.40
C ARG A 42 -7.54 0.96 25.78
N ASP A 43 -6.50 0.14 25.92
CA ASP A 43 -5.77 -0.07 27.19
C ASP A 43 -4.48 0.75 27.33
N THR A 44 -4.23 1.70 26.42
CA THR A 44 -3.01 2.53 26.43
C THR A 44 -3.33 3.96 26.85
N TYR A 45 -2.54 4.50 27.78
CA TYR A 45 -2.61 5.90 28.19
C TYR A 45 -1.55 6.72 27.45
N TYR A 46 -1.99 7.81 26.84
CA TYR A 46 -1.16 8.81 26.19
C TYR A 46 -1.12 10.04 27.08
N VAL A 47 0.08 10.46 27.48
CA VAL A 47 0.30 11.75 28.15
C VAL A 47 1.01 12.64 27.17
N ALA A 48 0.38 13.76 26.81
CA ALA A 48 0.97 14.73 25.90
C ALA A 48 1.10 16.09 26.58
N TYR A 49 2.21 16.77 26.28
CA TYR A 49 2.55 18.08 26.83
C TYR A 49 2.71 19.06 25.67
N LEU A 50 1.94 20.14 25.68
CA LEU A 50 2.05 21.17 24.65
C LEU A 50 3.28 22.04 24.93
N LYS A 51 4.37 21.74 24.22
CA LYS A 51 5.65 22.45 24.37
C LYS A 51 5.66 23.81 23.67
N ASP A 52 5.11 23.87 22.46
CA ASP A 52 5.03 25.08 21.64
C ASP A 52 3.90 24.94 20.61
N VAL A 53 3.40 26.07 20.10
CA VAL A 53 2.39 26.11 19.03
C VAL A 53 2.97 26.93 17.87
N GLU A 54 3.35 26.26 16.79
CA GLU A 54 3.73 26.95 15.56
C GLU A 54 2.47 27.39 14.78
N PRO A 55 2.31 28.69 14.47
CA PRO A 55 1.16 29.14 13.68
C PRO A 55 1.22 28.53 12.27
N PRO A 56 0.07 28.16 11.69
CA PRO A 56 0.02 27.63 10.32
C PRO A 56 0.58 28.67 9.36
N ARG A 57 1.76 28.40 8.82
CA ARG A 57 2.45 29.24 7.83
C ARG A 57 2.65 28.47 6.55
N ILE A 58 2.42 29.14 5.43
CA ILE A 58 2.83 28.63 4.12
C ILE A 58 4.35 28.72 4.08
N LYS A 59 5.03 27.58 4.03
CA LYS A 59 6.49 27.56 3.89
C LYS A 59 6.84 28.17 2.52
N PRO A 60 7.68 29.22 2.45
CA PRO A 60 8.09 29.79 1.17
C PRO A 60 8.88 28.76 0.36
N PHE A 61 8.84 28.88 -0.97
CA PHE A 61 9.52 27.95 -1.87
C PHE A 61 11.01 27.76 -1.52
N SER A 62 11.70 28.80 -1.04
CA SER A 62 13.09 28.71 -0.59
C SER A 62 13.33 27.72 0.56
N GLU A 63 12.35 27.53 1.45
CA GLU A 63 12.45 26.61 2.59
C GLU A 63 12.14 25.15 2.20
N VAL A 64 11.32 24.94 1.16
CA VAL A 64 10.91 23.60 0.68
C VAL A 64 11.58 23.18 -0.63
N LYS A 65 12.49 24.00 -1.17
CA LYS A 65 13.11 23.79 -2.49
C LYS A 65 13.82 22.44 -2.59
N GLU A 66 14.61 22.08 -1.58
CA GLU A 66 15.35 20.81 -1.58
C GLU A 66 14.39 19.61 -1.40
N GLU A 67 13.35 19.73 -0.58
CA GLU A 67 12.33 18.69 -0.43
C GLU A 67 11.58 18.45 -1.75
N ILE A 68 11.14 19.51 -2.41
CA ILE A 68 10.49 19.43 -3.74
C ILE A 68 11.46 18.84 -4.76
N ARG A 69 12.73 19.25 -4.76
CA ARG A 69 13.74 18.70 -5.66
C ARG A 69 13.92 17.19 -5.46
N ASP A 70 13.95 16.72 -4.23
CA ASP A 70 14.08 15.30 -3.92
C ASP A 70 12.85 14.50 -4.37
N ILE A 71 11.65 15.05 -4.17
CA ILE A 71 10.40 14.46 -4.68
C ILE A 71 10.44 14.37 -6.20
N LEU A 72 10.75 15.47 -6.89
CA LEU A 72 10.82 15.52 -8.35
C LEU A 72 11.91 14.58 -8.90
N MET A 73 13.05 14.47 -8.23
CA MET A 73 14.10 13.52 -8.63
C MET A 73 13.63 12.07 -8.48
N LYS A 74 12.90 11.73 -7.41
CA LYS A 74 12.33 10.38 -7.24
C LYS A 74 11.29 10.08 -8.31
N GLU A 75 10.40 11.02 -8.59
CA GLU A 75 9.40 10.90 -9.66
C GLU A 75 10.07 10.71 -11.01
N ARG A 76 11.04 11.56 -11.35
CA ARG A 76 11.74 11.48 -12.64
C ARG A 76 12.50 10.17 -12.81
N ARG A 77 13.15 9.67 -11.76
CA ARG A 77 13.80 8.34 -11.79
C ARG A 77 12.79 7.24 -12.07
N LYS A 78 11.61 7.31 -11.45
CA LYS A 78 10.54 6.33 -11.65
C LYS A 78 10.01 6.35 -13.07
N GLU A 79 9.80 7.52 -13.65
CA GLU A 79 9.38 7.67 -15.05
C GLU A 79 10.38 7.04 -16.02
N VAL A 80 11.67 7.36 -15.86
CA VAL A 80 12.75 6.82 -16.72
C VAL A 80 12.84 5.30 -16.60
N LEU A 81 12.69 4.75 -15.38
CA LEU A 81 12.67 3.30 -15.18
C LEU A 81 11.44 2.65 -15.80
N GLU A 82 10.28 3.29 -15.73
CA GLU A 82 9.04 2.80 -16.33
C GLU A 82 9.15 2.75 -17.86
N GLU A 83 9.66 3.83 -18.47
CA GLU A 83 9.91 3.91 -19.90
C GLU A 83 10.88 2.82 -20.35
N ARG A 84 11.99 2.66 -19.62
CA ARG A 84 12.98 1.60 -19.92
C ARG A 84 12.37 0.21 -19.81
N ALA A 85 11.51 -0.03 -18.82
CA ALA A 85 10.85 -1.33 -18.67
C ALA A 85 9.85 -1.60 -19.81
N ARG A 86 9.15 -0.58 -20.31
CA ARG A 86 8.29 -0.69 -21.49
C ARG A 86 9.11 -1.04 -22.74
N GLU A 87 10.23 -0.37 -22.96
CA GLU A 87 11.14 -0.68 -24.07
C GLU A 87 11.63 -2.14 -24.02
N VAL A 88 11.99 -2.63 -22.83
CA VAL A 88 12.40 -4.02 -22.62
C VAL A 88 11.26 -4.97 -22.94
N ALA A 89 10.04 -4.69 -22.49
CA ALA A 89 8.87 -5.50 -22.81
C ALA A 89 8.61 -5.56 -24.32
N ASP A 90 8.70 -4.43 -25.02
CA ASP A 90 8.49 -4.38 -26.47
C ASP A 90 9.57 -5.13 -27.25
N LYS A 91 10.83 -5.03 -26.84
CA LYS A 91 11.93 -5.83 -27.39
C LYS A 91 11.70 -7.32 -27.19
N LEU A 92 11.34 -7.74 -25.98
CA LEU A 92 11.05 -9.14 -25.69
C LEU A 92 9.84 -9.65 -26.49
N ARG A 93 8.80 -8.84 -26.70
CA ARG A 93 7.64 -9.19 -27.54
C ARG A 93 8.03 -9.42 -28.99
N LYS A 94 9.03 -8.67 -29.49
CA LYS A 94 9.61 -8.84 -30.82
C LYS A 94 10.63 -9.99 -30.90
N GLY A 95 10.95 -10.63 -29.78
CA GLY A 95 11.98 -11.67 -29.70
C GLY A 95 13.42 -11.12 -29.75
N GLU A 96 13.61 -9.84 -29.47
CA GLU A 96 14.92 -9.20 -29.45
C GLU A 96 15.66 -9.45 -28.12
N TRP A 97 16.99 -9.55 -28.20
CA TRP A 97 17.86 -9.64 -27.04
C TRP A 97 17.95 -8.30 -26.29
N VAL A 98 17.73 -8.34 -24.98
CA VAL A 98 17.71 -7.12 -24.13
C VAL A 98 19.01 -6.86 -23.37
N GLY A 99 20.02 -7.72 -23.49
CA GLY A 99 21.33 -7.50 -22.84
C GLY A 99 21.28 -7.49 -21.31
N MET A 100 20.20 -7.99 -20.72
CA MET A 100 19.99 -8.06 -19.27
C MET A 100 20.05 -9.50 -18.81
N LYS A 101 20.67 -9.76 -17.66
CA LYS A 101 20.66 -11.08 -17.03
C LYS A 101 19.28 -11.29 -16.38
N PRO A 102 18.49 -12.30 -16.82
CA PRO A 102 17.19 -12.57 -16.20
C PRO A 102 17.37 -13.14 -14.80
N LEU A 103 16.37 -12.91 -13.95
CA LEU A 103 16.18 -13.63 -12.70
C LEU A 103 15.21 -14.79 -12.98
N SER A 104 15.69 -16.03 -12.86
CA SER A 104 14.90 -17.23 -13.12
C SER A 104 14.19 -17.70 -11.85
N PHE A 105 12.95 -18.17 -12.00
CA PHE A 105 12.08 -18.63 -10.91
C PHE A 105 11.68 -20.09 -11.10
N ASP A 106 12.67 -20.98 -11.27
CA ASP A 106 12.42 -22.39 -11.59
C ASP A 106 11.90 -23.20 -10.40
N SER A 107 12.15 -22.72 -9.17
CA SER A 107 11.83 -23.43 -7.92
C SER A 107 10.79 -22.72 -7.04
N SER A 108 10.25 -21.58 -7.48
CA SER A 108 9.26 -20.81 -6.71
C SER A 108 7.84 -21.17 -7.10
N SER A 109 6.91 -21.08 -6.16
CA SER A 109 5.49 -21.26 -6.49
C SER A 109 4.95 -20.06 -7.29
N LEU A 110 3.92 -20.30 -8.09
CA LEU A 110 3.23 -19.24 -8.84
C LEU A 110 2.62 -18.18 -7.90
N ASP A 111 2.12 -18.59 -6.74
CA ASP A 111 1.52 -17.68 -5.75
C ASP A 111 2.57 -16.73 -5.15
N GLU A 112 3.74 -17.25 -4.77
CA GLU A 112 4.87 -16.42 -4.33
C GLU A 112 5.30 -15.45 -5.42
N PHE A 113 5.38 -15.91 -6.67
CA PHE A 113 5.70 -15.08 -7.81
C PHE A 113 4.68 -13.93 -7.99
N ILE A 114 3.38 -14.24 -7.98
CA ILE A 114 2.30 -13.25 -8.10
C ILE A 114 2.39 -12.21 -6.99
N LYS A 115 2.65 -12.64 -5.74
CA LYS A 115 2.80 -11.74 -4.59
C LYS A 115 4.03 -10.84 -4.70
N LEU A 116 5.18 -11.39 -5.09
CA LEU A 116 6.43 -10.63 -5.24
C LEU A 116 6.31 -9.50 -6.26
N PHE A 117 5.58 -9.75 -7.34
CA PHE A 117 5.40 -8.79 -8.44
C PHE A 117 4.08 -8.00 -8.37
N GLY A 118 3.26 -8.23 -7.35
CA GLY A 118 1.96 -7.55 -7.18
C GLY A 118 1.03 -7.75 -8.38
N ILE A 119 1.02 -8.95 -8.96
CA ILE A 119 0.24 -9.25 -10.16
C ILE A 119 -1.24 -9.40 -9.76
N GLY A 120 -2.13 -8.62 -10.37
CA GLY A 120 -3.56 -8.67 -10.10
C GLY A 120 -4.22 -9.97 -10.56
N GLY A 121 -5.42 -10.26 -10.03
CA GLY A 121 -6.16 -11.49 -10.31
C GLY A 121 -6.38 -11.76 -11.81
N GLU A 122 -6.91 -10.78 -12.56
CA GLU A 122 -7.12 -10.92 -14.02
C GLU A 122 -5.80 -11.18 -14.78
N GLU A 123 -4.75 -10.47 -14.41
CA GLU A 123 -3.45 -10.59 -15.08
C GLU A 123 -2.77 -11.93 -14.74
N SER A 124 -2.98 -12.46 -13.53
CA SER A 124 -2.49 -13.77 -13.14
C SER A 124 -3.15 -14.90 -13.95
N ILE A 125 -4.44 -14.78 -14.27
CA ILE A 125 -5.15 -15.69 -15.16
C ILE A 125 -4.53 -15.63 -16.57
N ARG A 126 -4.29 -14.43 -17.10
CA ARG A 126 -3.62 -14.28 -18.40
C ARG A 126 -2.22 -14.88 -18.39
N LEU A 127 -1.48 -14.69 -17.30
CA LEU A 127 -0.13 -15.23 -17.15
C LEU A 127 -0.11 -16.76 -17.27
N VAL A 128 -1.08 -17.44 -16.67
CA VAL A 128 -1.20 -18.91 -16.71
C VAL A 128 -1.76 -19.41 -18.05
N PHE A 129 -2.85 -18.82 -18.53
CA PHE A 129 -3.65 -19.41 -19.61
C PHE A 129 -3.48 -18.77 -20.99
N SER A 130 -2.87 -17.57 -21.09
CA SER A 130 -2.67 -16.94 -22.39
C SER A 130 -1.50 -17.55 -23.17
N LYS A 131 -1.48 -17.27 -24.47
CA LYS A 131 -0.35 -17.64 -25.35
C LYS A 131 0.79 -16.62 -25.30
N ASP A 132 0.58 -15.47 -24.67
CA ASP A 132 1.59 -14.40 -24.59
C ASP A 132 2.79 -14.89 -23.80
N LYS A 133 4.00 -14.46 -24.16
CA LYS A 133 5.22 -14.78 -23.40
C LYS A 133 5.70 -13.63 -22.54
N VAL A 134 5.22 -12.40 -22.76
CA VAL A 134 5.76 -11.20 -22.13
C VAL A 134 4.66 -10.44 -21.40
N PHE A 135 4.86 -10.20 -20.12
CA PHE A 135 3.89 -9.55 -19.24
C PHE A 135 4.51 -8.40 -18.44
N GLY A 136 3.66 -7.46 -18.02
CA GLY A 136 4.08 -6.21 -17.40
C GLY A 136 4.38 -5.08 -18.41
N PRO A 137 5.11 -4.03 -17.98
CA PRO A 137 5.93 -3.97 -16.76
C PRO A 137 5.13 -3.85 -15.45
N TYR A 138 5.58 -4.54 -14.41
CA TYR A 138 5.02 -4.52 -13.06
C TYR A 138 5.83 -3.63 -12.12
N ARG A 139 5.15 -2.92 -11.22
CA ARG A 139 5.80 -2.15 -10.16
C ARG A 139 6.21 -3.08 -9.03
N THR A 140 7.47 -3.00 -8.63
CA THR A 140 8.06 -3.77 -7.54
C THR A 140 8.71 -2.81 -6.54
N PRO A 141 9.01 -3.23 -5.30
CA PRO A 141 9.72 -2.39 -4.33
C PRO A 141 11.07 -1.86 -4.85
N GLY A 142 11.73 -2.59 -5.75
CA GLY A 142 13.03 -2.22 -6.33
C GLY A 142 12.98 -1.49 -7.68
N GLY A 143 11.79 -1.21 -8.23
CA GLY A 143 11.64 -0.59 -9.56
C GLY A 143 10.57 -1.29 -10.40
N PHE A 144 10.92 -1.67 -11.63
CA PHE A 144 10.01 -2.33 -12.56
C PHE A 144 10.53 -3.69 -13.00
N ALA A 145 9.61 -4.63 -13.17
CA ALA A 145 9.90 -5.97 -13.67
C ALA A 145 9.10 -6.27 -14.94
N VAL A 146 9.74 -6.92 -15.90
CA VAL A 146 9.07 -7.51 -17.07
C VAL A 146 9.19 -9.01 -16.96
N VAL A 147 8.06 -9.70 -17.07
CA VAL A 147 8.01 -11.15 -16.91
C VAL A 147 8.06 -11.80 -18.28
N TYR A 148 9.01 -12.70 -18.47
CA TYR A 148 9.12 -13.53 -19.67
C TYR A 148 8.84 -14.99 -19.30
N ILE A 149 7.89 -15.62 -19.99
CA ILE A 149 7.56 -17.03 -19.81
C ILE A 149 8.27 -17.84 -20.88
N GLU A 150 9.29 -18.60 -20.44
CA GLU A 150 10.01 -19.54 -21.30
C GLU A 150 9.15 -20.77 -21.62
N LYS A 151 8.55 -21.35 -20.59
CA LYS A 151 7.74 -22.56 -20.67
C LYS A 151 6.57 -22.51 -19.68
N ARG A 152 5.43 -23.04 -20.11
CA ARG A 152 4.27 -23.34 -19.24
C ARG A 152 4.11 -24.84 -19.16
N THR A 153 3.99 -25.35 -17.95
CA THR A 153 3.61 -26.73 -17.70
C THR A 153 2.34 -26.69 -16.86
N LEU A 154 1.22 -27.04 -17.49
CA LEU A 154 -0.02 -27.28 -16.78
C LEU A 154 -0.08 -28.78 -16.57
N GLU A 155 0.35 -29.24 -15.40
CA GLU A 155 -0.01 -30.59 -14.98
C GLU A 155 -1.52 -30.64 -14.78
N GLY A 156 -2.13 -31.78 -15.11
CA GLY A 156 -3.59 -31.93 -15.10
C GLY A 156 -4.16 -31.62 -13.73
N VAL A 157 -4.61 -30.39 -13.53
CA VAL A 157 -5.29 -29.97 -12.32
C VAL A 157 -6.66 -30.65 -12.33
N SER A 158 -6.79 -31.74 -11.60
CA SER A 158 -8.10 -32.26 -11.21
C SER A 158 -8.62 -31.36 -10.09
N VAL A 159 -9.51 -30.43 -10.43
CA VAL A 159 -10.30 -29.75 -9.40
C VAL A 159 -11.33 -30.76 -8.92
N GLU A 160 -11.31 -31.08 -7.63
CA GLU A 160 -12.33 -31.95 -7.06
C GLU A 160 -13.70 -31.25 -7.12
N GLU A 161 -14.75 -32.00 -7.42
CA GLU A 161 -16.10 -31.44 -7.59
C GLU A 161 -16.59 -30.69 -6.34
N GLU A 162 -16.16 -31.15 -5.15
CA GLU A 162 -16.48 -30.52 -3.87
C GLU A 162 -15.79 -29.15 -3.71
N GLU A 163 -14.51 -29.01 -4.10
CA GLU A 163 -13.79 -27.72 -4.06
C GLU A 163 -14.45 -26.68 -4.97
N LEU A 164 -14.90 -27.12 -6.16
CA LEU A 164 -15.63 -26.25 -7.08
C LEU A 164 -16.99 -25.83 -6.52
N ARG A 165 -17.70 -26.75 -5.85
CA ARG A 165 -18.98 -26.45 -5.22
C ARG A 165 -18.81 -25.43 -4.10
N GLU A 166 -17.83 -25.61 -3.22
CA GLU A 166 -17.53 -24.67 -2.14
C GLU A 166 -17.10 -23.29 -2.65
N ALA A 167 -16.28 -23.23 -3.72
CA ALA A 167 -15.88 -21.97 -4.32
C ALA A 167 -17.09 -21.23 -4.91
N LYS A 168 -17.99 -21.96 -5.59
CA LYS A 168 -19.22 -21.40 -6.17
C LYS A 168 -20.20 -20.92 -5.10
N GLU A 169 -20.39 -21.70 -4.04
CA GLU A 169 -21.23 -21.32 -2.89
C GLU A 169 -20.73 -20.02 -2.27
N ARG A 170 -19.42 -19.92 -1.99
CA ARG A 170 -18.81 -18.68 -1.44
C ARG A 170 -19.03 -17.48 -2.35
N ALA A 171 -18.75 -17.62 -3.65
CA ALA A 171 -18.91 -16.53 -4.62
C ALA A 171 -20.37 -16.05 -4.72
N LEU A 172 -21.33 -16.98 -4.68
CA LEU A 172 -22.76 -16.64 -4.70
C LEU A 172 -23.19 -15.92 -3.43
N VAL A 173 -22.71 -16.36 -2.26
CA VAL A 173 -22.99 -15.70 -0.98
C VAL A 173 -22.41 -14.29 -0.97
N GLU A 174 -21.15 -14.11 -1.39
CA GLU A 174 -20.51 -12.79 -1.44
C GLU A 174 -21.24 -11.83 -2.41
N ALA A 175 -21.59 -12.31 -3.61
CA ALA A 175 -22.37 -11.53 -4.57
C ALA A 175 -23.78 -11.18 -4.03
N PHE A 176 -24.41 -12.11 -3.30
CA PHE A 176 -25.70 -11.86 -2.66
C PHE A 176 -25.59 -10.82 -1.53
N ILE A 177 -24.57 -10.93 -0.67
CA ILE A 177 -24.30 -9.95 0.38
C ILE A 177 -24.05 -8.57 -0.23
N ASP A 178 -23.18 -8.45 -1.23
CA ASP A 178 -22.91 -7.18 -1.90
C ASP A 178 -24.19 -6.59 -2.51
N LYS A 179 -25.03 -7.41 -3.15
CA LYS A 179 -26.33 -6.97 -3.68
C LYS A 179 -27.28 -6.48 -2.58
N VAL A 180 -27.36 -7.21 -1.46
CA VAL A 180 -28.19 -6.82 -0.31
C VAL A 180 -27.67 -5.52 0.29
N VAL A 181 -26.36 -5.40 0.53
CA VAL A 181 -25.72 -4.18 1.07
C VAL A 181 -25.96 -2.98 0.15
N ARG A 182 -25.82 -3.12 -1.16
CA ARG A 182 -26.09 -2.02 -2.11
C ARG A 182 -27.57 -1.66 -2.20
N ALA A 183 -28.47 -2.63 -2.05
CA ALA A 183 -29.91 -2.41 -2.13
C ALA A 183 -30.52 -1.93 -0.81
N SER A 184 -29.80 -2.06 0.30
CA SER A 184 -30.23 -1.60 1.60
C SER A 184 -29.56 -0.26 1.91
N GLU A 185 -30.36 0.76 2.24
CA GLU A 185 -29.88 2.08 2.68
C GLU A 185 -29.29 1.99 4.10
N ILE A 186 -28.31 1.12 4.31
CA ILE A 186 -27.67 0.95 5.61
C ILE A 186 -26.66 2.07 5.78
N ASN A 187 -27.11 3.16 6.42
CA ASN A 187 -26.20 4.16 7.00
C ASN A 187 -25.50 3.53 8.21
N ILE A 188 -24.35 2.90 7.97
CA ILE A 188 -23.49 2.44 9.05
C ILE A 188 -22.87 3.68 9.70
N ASN A 189 -23.30 4.00 10.91
CA ASN A 189 -22.68 5.04 11.70
C ASN A 189 -21.33 4.52 12.21
N GLU A 190 -20.24 4.95 11.55
CA GLU A 190 -18.88 4.46 11.80
C GLU A 190 -18.41 4.62 13.26
N ASP A 191 -19.10 5.46 14.05
CA ASP A 191 -18.84 5.68 15.47
C ASP A 191 -19.02 4.42 16.34
N TYR A 192 -19.76 3.41 15.88
CA TYR A 192 -20.03 2.17 16.63
C TYR A 192 -19.14 0.97 16.25
N LEU A 193 -18.21 1.13 15.30
CA LEU A 193 -17.30 0.06 14.87
C LEU A 193 -15.89 0.13 15.52
N ARG A 194 -15.68 0.96 16.55
CA ARG A 194 -14.38 1.11 17.26
C ARG A 194 -14.21 0.22 18.49
#